data_AF-A0AAW6LU67-F1
#
_entry.id   AF-A0AAW6LU67-F1
#
_cell.length_a   1.000
_cell.length_b   1.000
_cell.length_c   1.000
_cell.angle_alpha   90.00
_cell.angle_beta   90.00
_cell.angle_gamma   90.00
#
_symmetry.space_group_name_H-M   'P 1'
#
loop_
_entity.id
_entity.type
_entity.pdbx_description
1 polymer ?
#
loop_
_entity_poly.entity_id
_entity_poly.type
_entity_poly.pdbx_seq_one_letter_code
_entity_poly.pdbx_strand_id
1 'polypeptide(L)'
;MAVERRTVTIVGVQYMSSNKDGNPRFRVTTNQGTWTTAPGASVGRAIENSEYQGEVIVTIDGGSIVGVSTVDGTITAGRQS
;
A
#
# COMPACT_ATOMS: atom_id res chain seq x y z
N MET A 1 11.81 13.68 3.67
CA MET A 1 11.24 12.77 4.70
C MET A 1 11.89 11.41 4.50
N ALA A 2 12.08 10.62 5.55
CA ALA A 2 12.70 9.31 5.42
C ALA A 2 11.68 8.29 4.90
N VAL A 3 12.09 7.48 3.93
CA VAL A 3 11.32 6.32 3.47
C VAL A 3 11.43 5.23 4.53
N GLU A 4 10.30 4.73 5.02
CA GLU A 4 10.24 3.70 6.04
C GLU A 4 9.68 2.39 5.45
N ARG A 5 10.25 1.25 5.84
CA ARG A 5 9.73 -0.09 5.47
C ARG A 5 9.20 -0.78 6.72
N ARG A 6 7.97 -1.31 6.64
CA ARG A 6 7.33 -2.03 7.75
C ARG A 6 6.76 -3.35 7.29
N THR A 7 7.05 -4.40 8.04
CA THR A 7 6.36 -5.68 7.93
C THR A 7 5.03 -5.59 8.68
N VAL A 8 3.93 -5.78 7.96
CA VAL A 8 2.56 -5.64 8.44
C VAL A 8 1.69 -6.75 7.87
N THR A 9 0.60 -7.08 8.54
CA THR A 9 -0.45 -7.94 7.99
C THR A 9 -1.59 -7.07 7.49
N ILE A 10 -1.91 -7.13 6.20
CA ILE A 10 -3.06 -6.42 5.65
C ILE A 10 -4.33 -7.16 6.06
N VAL A 11 -5.24 -6.46 6.73
CA VAL A 11 -6.52 -7.01 7.21
C VAL A 11 -7.73 -6.47 6.44
N GLY A 12 -7.56 -5.37 5.71
CA GLY A 12 -8.63 -4.78 4.92
C GLY A 12 -8.14 -3.67 4.01
N VAL A 13 -8.85 -3.51 2.90
CA VAL A 13 -8.54 -2.53 1.85
C VAL A 13 -9.84 -1.89 1.44
N GLN A 14 -9.89 -0.57 1.45
CA GLN A 14 -11.06 0.19 1.06
C GLN A 14 -10.68 1.21 0.00
N TYR A 15 -11.37 1.16 -1.13
CA TYR A 15 -11.29 2.21 -2.15
C TYR A 15 -11.81 3.53 -1.58
N MET A 16 -10.94 4.53 -1.51
CA MET A 16 -11.30 5.90 -1.19
C MET A 16 -11.32 6.67 -2.51
N SER A 17 -12.53 7.03 -2.94
CA SER A 17 -12.85 7.77 -4.18
C SER A 17 -11.70 8.57 -4.79
N SER A 18 -11.53 8.45 -6.11
CA SER A 18 -10.64 9.32 -6.89
C SER A 18 -10.87 10.79 -6.53
N ASN A 19 -9.80 11.51 -6.20
CA ASN A 19 -9.88 12.97 -6.21
C ASN A 19 -10.34 13.45 -7.61
N LYS A 20 -10.78 14.70 -7.71
CA LYS A 20 -11.24 15.37 -8.95
C LYS A 20 -10.30 15.14 -10.16
N ASP A 21 -9.03 14.85 -9.92
CA ASP A 21 -7.97 14.54 -10.90
C ASP A 21 -7.89 13.06 -11.34
N GLY A 22 -8.83 12.19 -10.97
CA GLY A 22 -8.87 10.79 -11.43
C GLY A 22 -7.84 9.86 -10.79
N ASN A 23 -7.18 10.29 -9.71
CA ASN A 23 -6.19 9.49 -8.98
C ASN A 23 -6.84 8.75 -7.79
N PRO A 24 -7.12 7.44 -7.91
CA PRO A 24 -7.70 6.68 -6.81
C PRO A 24 -6.69 6.53 -5.67
N ARG A 25 -7.21 6.52 -4.44
CA ARG A 25 -6.47 6.21 -3.23
C ARG A 25 -7.13 5.06 -2.51
N PHE A 26 -6.35 4.31 -1.75
CA PHE A 26 -6.85 3.18 -1.00
C PHE A 26 -6.49 3.37 0.46
N ARG A 27 -7.46 3.10 1.34
CA ARG A 27 -7.23 2.97 2.77
C ARG A 27 -6.85 1.53 3.04
N VAL A 28 -5.65 1.33 3.56
CA VAL A 28 -5.12 0.00 3.90
C VAL A 28 -5.09 -0.11 5.41
N THR A 29 -5.92 -1.01 5.93
CA THR A 29 -5.96 -1.36 7.35
C THR A 29 -5.06 -2.56 7.57
N THR A 30 -4.21 -2.48 8.59
CA THR A 30 -3.28 -3.54 8.98
C THR A 30 -3.40 -3.84 10.48
N ASN A 31 -2.69 -4.87 10.94
CA ASN A 31 -2.52 -5.15 12.36
C ASN A 31 -1.76 -4.07 13.16
N GLN A 32 -1.04 -3.15 12.50
CA GLN A 32 -0.23 -2.12 13.15
C GLN A 32 -0.78 -0.69 12.98
N GLY A 33 -1.91 -0.55 12.28
CA GLY A 33 -2.49 0.76 12.00
C GLY A 33 -3.13 0.83 10.64
N THR A 34 -3.53 2.04 10.26
CA THR A 34 -4.20 2.31 8.99
C THR A 34 -3.48 3.43 8.26
N TRP A 35 -3.17 3.21 6.98
CA TRP A 35 -2.52 4.19 6.12
C TRP A 35 -3.28 4.35 4.82
N THR A 36 -3.05 5.47 4.14
CA THR A 36 -3.53 5.67 2.77
C THR A 36 -2.41 5.44 1.77
N THR A 37 -2.72 4.87 0.62
CA THR A 37 -1.77 4.80 -0.50
C THR A 37 -1.49 6.20 -1.04
N ALA A 38 -0.30 6.37 -1.60
CA ALA A 38 -0.01 7.51 -2.46
C ALA A 38 -1.03 7.58 -3.61
N PRO A 39 -1.30 8.77 -4.16
CA PRO A 39 -2.16 8.91 -5.33
C PRO A 39 -1.59 8.09 -6.49
N GLY A 40 -2.43 7.22 -7.06
CA GLY A 40 -2.01 6.29 -8.10
C GLY A 40 -2.57 4.89 -7.81
N ALA A 41 -3.26 4.34 -8.79
CA ALA A 41 -4.03 3.11 -8.60
C ALA A 41 -3.16 1.87 -8.34
N SER A 42 -1.90 1.88 -8.78
CA SER A 42 -1.09 0.64 -8.90
C SER A 42 -0.87 -0.06 -7.56
N VAL A 43 -0.46 0.66 -6.51
CA VAL A 43 -0.21 0.06 -5.18
C VAL A 43 -1.51 -0.43 -4.55
N GLY A 44 -2.56 0.40 -4.59
CA GLY A 44 -3.82 0.04 -3.97
C GLY A 44 -4.57 -1.08 -4.69
N ARG A 45 -4.52 -1.12 -6.03
CA ARG A 45 -5.08 -2.21 -6.84
C ARG A 45 -4.29 -3.51 -6.69
N ALA A 46 -2.98 -3.42 -6.53
CA ALA A 46 -2.13 -4.57 -6.24
C ALA A 46 -2.54 -5.18 -4.89
N ILE A 47 -2.63 -4.33 -3.85
CA ILE A 47 -3.09 -4.72 -2.52
C ILE A 47 -4.53 -5.29 -2.54
N GLU A 48 -5.42 -4.72 -3.36
CA GLU A 48 -6.80 -5.22 -3.54
C GLU A 48 -6.87 -6.57 -4.25
N ASN A 49 -5.95 -6.87 -5.19
CA ASN A 49 -5.96 -8.10 -6.01
C ASN A 49 -5.55 -9.39 -5.28
N SER A 50 -5.55 -9.42 -3.95
CA SER A 50 -5.27 -10.60 -3.11
C SER A 50 -3.84 -11.13 -3.13
N GLU A 51 -2.96 -10.71 -4.05
CA GLU A 51 -1.53 -11.07 -4.10
C GLU A 51 -0.75 -10.63 -2.84
N TYR A 52 -1.36 -9.77 -2.02
CA TYR A 52 -0.81 -9.19 -0.79
C TYR A 52 -1.71 -9.45 0.43
N GLN A 53 -2.64 -10.41 0.36
CA GLN A 53 -3.39 -10.84 1.54
C GLN A 53 -2.48 -11.68 2.44
N GLY A 54 -2.12 -11.13 3.60
CA GLY A 54 -1.19 -11.75 4.54
C GLY A 54 -0.11 -10.78 5.03
N GLU A 55 1.01 -11.34 5.48
CA GLU A 55 2.18 -10.56 5.89
C GLU A 55 2.93 -10.03 4.67
N VAL A 56 3.14 -8.72 4.65
CA VAL A 56 3.77 -7.99 3.55
C VAL A 56 4.66 -6.88 4.10
N ILE A 57 5.57 -6.40 3.26
CA ILE A 57 6.40 -5.24 3.55
C ILE A 57 5.79 -4.04 2.84
N VAL A 58 5.32 -3.05 3.59
CA VAL A 58 4.88 -1.76 3.04
C VAL A 58 6.01 -0.75 3.09
N THR A 59 6.13 0.04 2.04
CA THR A 59 7.04 1.19 1.97
C THR A 59 6.23 2.46 2.16
N ILE A 60 6.54 3.22 3.20
CA ILE A 60 5.84 4.44 3.61
C ILE A 60 6.76 5.64 3.35
N ASP A 61 6.27 6.62 2.60
CA ASP A 61 6.93 7.91 2.40
C ASP A 61 5.95 9.03 2.73
N GLY A 62 6.36 9.95 3.60
CA GLY A 62 5.51 11.08 4.03
C GLY A 62 4.15 10.69 4.61
N GLY A 63 4.03 9.50 5.22
CA GLY A 63 2.80 8.99 5.81
C GLY A 63 1.85 8.28 4.83
N SER A 64 2.28 8.08 3.58
CA SER A 64 1.52 7.33 2.57
C SER A 64 2.25 6.08 2.11
N ILE A 65 1.50 5.00 1.81
CA ILE A 65 2.07 3.78 1.23
C ILE A 65 2.41 4.05 -0.24
N VAL A 66 3.69 4.00 -0.58
CA VAL A 66 4.22 4.20 -1.95
C VAL A 66 4.65 2.91 -2.62
N GLY A 67 4.73 1.82 -1.87
CA GLY A 67 5.02 0.49 -2.39
C GLY A 67 4.64 -0.62 -1.43
N VAL A 68 4.49 -1.82 -1.98
CA VAL A 68 4.22 -3.05 -1.23
C VAL A 68 5.02 -4.19 -1.85
N SER A 69 5.54 -5.09 -1.02
CA SER A 69 6.12 -6.35 -1.46
C SER A 69 5.71 -7.51 -0.55
N THR A 70 5.74 -8.74 -1.07
CA THR A 70 5.70 -9.93 -0.20
C THR A 70 6.94 -9.97 0.69
N VAL A 71 6.88 -10.68 1.81
CA VAL A 71 8.03 -10.84 2.73
C VAL A 71 9.25 -11.48 2.04
N ASP A 72 9.02 -12.42 1.13
CA ASP A 72 10.06 -13.04 0.30
C ASP A 72 10.53 -12.17 -0.88
N GLY A 73 10.02 -10.93 -1.01
CA GLY A 73 10.40 -9.97 -2.05
C GLY A 73 10.01 -10.34 -3.50
N THR A 74 9.27 -11.43 -3.69
CA THR A 74 8.92 -11.98 -5.01
C THR A 74 7.93 -11.12 -5.79
N ILE A 75 6.92 -10.55 -5.12
CA ILE A 75 5.92 -9.68 -5.75
C ILE A 75 6.13 -8.28 -5.22
N THR A 76 6.31 -7.29 -6.10
CA THR A 76 6.54 -5.88 -5.73
C THR A 76 5.67 -4.96 -6.59
N ALA A 77 4.95 -4.03 -5.96
CA ALA A 77 4.17 -3.00 -6.64
C ALA A 77 4.45 -1.62 -6.04
N GLY A 78 4.62 -0.61 -6.90
CA GLY A 78 4.85 0.79 -6.50
C GLY A 78 6.25 1.30 -6.81
N ARG A 79 6.62 2.42 -6.16
CA ARG A 79 7.93 3.05 -6.36
C ARG A 79 8.98 2.27 -5.57
N GLN A 80 9.80 1.48 -6.27
CA GLN A 80 11.08 1.03 -5.72
C GLN A 80 11.98 2.26 -5.56
N SER A 81 12.26 2.65 -4.32
CA SER A 81 13.35 3.55 -3.96
C SER A 81 14.68 2.82 -4.04
#